data_AF-H0EIU7-F1
#
_entry.id   AF-H0EIU7-F1
#
_cell.length_a   1.000
_cell.length_b   1.000
_cell.length_c   1.000
_cell.angle_alpha   90.00
_cell.angle_beta   90.00
_cell.angle_gamma   90.00
#
_symmetry.space_group_name_H-M   'P 1'
#
loop_
_entity.id
_entity.type
_entity.pdbx_description
1 polymer ?
#
loop_
_entity_poly.entity_id
_entity_poly.type
_entity_poly.pdbx_seq_one_letter_code
_entity_poly.pdbx_strand_id
1 'polypeptide(L)'
;MFPARNQAWDEELACLGIAAILIDTDDLKNEDKTVQMDFEAVEFWEGMVTHGIREELVKEVREGKGDLDGLSLEEVLRKDFKQWSEGGMVLGLAAVVKPLGYLVEKVGGDEEFLGGVKKWAEERDLGGGKKGVGLMGVMTTFSDEEGVFKRELFLWALSEGGEKAGRRFEEEAGEKLGLKAYEGGKWDGDDPTLDTSEPRLSGPEKHHKTTYLAF
;
A
#
# COMPACT_ATOMS: atom_id res chain seq x y z
N MET A 1 36.51 29.23 3.68
CA MET A 1 35.47 30.14 4.21
C MET A 1 34.15 29.55 3.78
N PHE A 2 33.39 28.97 4.70
CA PHE A 2 32.02 28.55 4.39
C PHE A 2 31.19 29.82 4.15
N PRO A 3 30.27 29.84 3.17
CA PRO A 3 29.36 30.97 2.99
C PRO A 3 28.60 31.24 4.28
N ALA A 4 28.20 32.49 4.49
CA ALA A 4 27.35 32.86 5.63
C ALA A 4 26.11 31.95 5.62
N ARG A 5 25.77 31.37 6.77
CA ARG A 5 24.58 30.52 6.94
C ARG A 5 23.36 31.31 6.48
N ASN A 6 22.61 30.76 5.52
CA ASN A 6 21.35 31.33 5.10
C ASN A 6 20.28 30.77 6.03
N GLN A 7 19.95 31.54 7.08
CA GLN A 7 19.04 31.11 8.13
C GLN A 7 17.68 30.64 7.57
N ALA A 8 17.18 31.24 6.49
CA ALA A 8 15.94 30.81 5.86
C ALA A 8 16.03 29.39 5.27
N TRP A 9 17.17 29.04 4.66
CA TRP A 9 17.37 27.68 4.14
C TRP A 9 17.58 26.65 5.24
N ASP A 10 18.25 27.03 6.33
CA ASP A 10 18.41 26.15 7.49
C ASP A 10 17.03 25.83 8.11
N GLU A 11 16.14 26.83 8.22
CA GLU A 11 14.76 26.66 8.70
C GLU A 11 13.92 25.79 7.76
N GLU A 12 13.95 26.03 6.45
CA GLU A 12 13.21 25.23 5.46
C GLU A 12 13.67 23.77 5.43
N LEU A 13 14.99 23.53 5.50
CA LEU A 13 15.55 22.19 5.58
C LEU A 13 15.17 21.50 6.89
N ALA A 14 15.18 22.23 8.01
CA ALA A 14 14.73 21.71 9.29
C ALA A 14 13.26 21.27 9.24
N CYS A 15 12.37 22.07 8.65
CA CYS A 15 10.98 21.66 8.44
C CYS A 15 10.88 20.35 7.63
N LEU A 16 11.66 20.22 6.54
CA LEU A 16 11.58 19.04 5.67
C LEU A 16 11.92 17.73 6.38
N GLY A 17 13.00 17.67 7.16
CA GLY A 17 13.37 16.41 7.81
C GLY A 17 12.67 16.17 9.14
N ILE A 18 12.22 17.23 9.84
CA ILE A 18 11.24 17.05 10.93
C ILE A 18 10.00 16.37 10.36
N ALA A 19 9.43 16.87 9.25
CA ALA A 19 8.26 16.25 8.62
C ALA A 19 8.51 14.79 8.24
N ALA A 20 9.65 14.48 7.62
CA ALA A 20 9.98 13.13 7.19
C ALA A 20 10.02 12.15 8.39
N ILE A 21 10.71 12.52 9.47
CA ILE A 21 10.81 11.68 10.68
C ILE A 21 9.43 11.51 11.32
N LEU A 22 8.70 12.60 11.53
CA LEU A 22 7.40 12.54 12.22
C LEU A 22 6.34 11.76 11.43
N ILE A 23 6.39 11.76 10.10
CA ILE A 23 5.43 10.97 9.30
C ILE A 23 5.77 9.48 9.31
N ASP A 24 7.05 9.13 9.32
CA ASP A 24 7.46 7.71 9.33
C ASP A 24 7.24 7.06 10.71
N THR A 25 7.49 7.82 11.77
CA THR A 25 7.44 7.38 13.19
C THR A 25 6.08 7.57 13.87
N ASP A 26 5.07 8.05 13.14
CA ASP A 26 3.76 8.45 13.70
C ASP A 26 3.91 9.47 14.85
N ASP A 27 4.57 10.61 14.57
CA ASP A 27 4.85 11.69 15.53
C ASP A 27 5.62 11.17 16.76
N LEU A 28 6.60 10.30 16.52
CA LEU A 28 7.43 9.62 17.54
C LEU A 28 6.65 8.74 18.52
N LYS A 29 5.38 8.39 18.21
CA LYS A 29 4.50 7.59 19.08
C LYS A 29 4.54 6.10 18.76
N ASN A 30 5.06 5.72 17.60
CA ASN A 30 5.15 4.30 17.21
C ASN A 30 6.45 3.69 17.73
N GLU A 31 6.37 2.92 18.82
CA GLU A 31 7.54 2.29 19.46
C GLU A 31 8.27 1.29 18.54
N ASP A 32 7.58 0.65 17.59
CA ASP A 32 8.20 -0.29 16.64
C ASP A 32 9.01 0.43 15.55
N LYS A 33 8.81 1.73 15.39
CA LYS A 33 9.44 2.55 14.34
C LYS A 33 10.35 3.65 14.87
N THR A 34 10.22 4.00 16.14
CA THR A 34 10.90 5.15 16.71
C THR A 34 12.11 4.69 17.52
N VAL A 35 13.29 5.22 17.19
CA VAL A 35 14.54 4.99 17.91
C VAL A 35 15.09 6.28 18.51
N GLN A 36 16.04 6.16 19.43
CA GLN A 36 16.66 7.31 20.12
C GLN A 36 17.18 8.38 19.15
N MET A 37 17.72 7.97 18.00
CA MET A 37 18.24 8.87 16.98
C MET A 37 17.14 9.76 16.36
N ASP A 38 15.89 9.30 16.29
CA ASP A 38 14.77 10.09 15.77
C ASP A 38 14.44 11.25 16.71
N PHE A 39 14.44 11.00 18.02
CA PHE A 39 14.24 12.04 19.04
C PHE A 39 15.36 13.09 18.98
N GLU A 40 16.62 12.64 18.94
CA GLU A 40 17.78 13.54 18.89
C GLU A 40 17.81 14.36 17.60
N ALA A 41 17.45 13.77 16.47
CA ALA A 41 17.39 14.48 15.19
C ALA A 41 16.27 15.53 15.19
N VAL A 42 15.07 15.19 15.67
CA VAL A 42 13.96 16.14 15.77
C VAL A 42 14.33 17.29 16.72
N GLU A 43 14.88 17.01 17.90
CA GLU A 43 15.32 18.04 18.84
C GLU A 43 16.39 18.97 18.23
N PHE A 44 17.37 18.40 17.52
CA PHE A 44 18.41 19.18 16.84
C PHE A 44 17.82 20.11 15.76
N TRP A 45 16.86 19.64 14.97
CA TRP A 45 16.27 20.40 13.87
C TRP A 45 15.26 21.43 14.41
N GLU A 46 14.55 21.11 15.48
CA GLU A 46 13.69 22.06 16.19
C GLU A 46 14.49 23.22 16.79
N GLY A 47 15.74 22.99 17.20
CA GLY A 47 16.66 24.05 17.59
C GLY A 47 17.05 25.02 16.47
N MET A 48 16.75 24.70 15.21
CA MET A 48 17.02 25.55 14.04
C MET A 48 15.82 26.39 13.61
N VAL A 49 14.61 26.07 14.08
CA VAL A 49 13.38 26.80 13.71
C VAL A 49 13.03 27.85 14.76
N THR A 50 12.46 28.97 14.32
CA THR A 50 12.19 30.13 15.19
C THR A 50 10.88 30.02 15.97
N HIS A 51 10.02 29.06 15.64
CA HIS A 51 8.75 28.80 16.31
C HIS A 51 8.43 27.30 16.34
N GLY A 52 7.52 26.90 17.23
CA GLY A 52 7.03 25.53 17.28
C GLY A 52 6.20 25.21 16.03
N ILE A 53 6.66 24.24 15.24
CA ILE A 53 6.03 23.84 13.97
C ILE A 53 5.41 22.44 14.00
N ARG A 54 5.70 21.65 15.05
CA ARG A 54 5.47 20.20 15.04
C ARG A 54 4.02 19.82 14.72
N GLU A 55 3.06 20.36 15.45
CA GLU A 55 1.65 20.01 15.32
C GLU A 55 1.09 20.41 13.95
N GLU A 56 1.36 21.65 13.52
CA GLU A 56 0.93 22.17 12.21
C GLU A 56 1.54 21.37 11.06
N LEU A 57 2.85 21.12 11.11
CA LEU A 57 3.57 20.36 10.09
C LEU A 57 3.07 18.90 10.00
N VAL A 58 2.89 18.24 11.14
CA VAL A 58 2.36 16.86 11.18
C VAL A 58 0.95 16.83 10.59
N LYS A 59 0.11 17.79 10.95
CA LYS A 59 -1.26 17.90 10.44
C LYS A 59 -1.25 18.09 8.92
N GLU A 60 -0.57 19.11 8.42
CA GLU A 60 -0.54 19.44 6.99
C GLU A 60 0.02 18.30 6.14
N VAL A 61 1.11 17.66 6.57
CA VAL A 61 1.71 16.56 5.80
C VAL A 61 0.84 15.30 5.87
N ARG A 62 0.18 15.01 7.00
CA ARG A 62 -0.79 13.89 7.08
C ARG A 62 -2.00 14.12 6.18
N GLU A 63 -2.56 15.33 6.20
CA GLU A 63 -3.68 15.72 5.34
C GLU A 63 -3.28 15.59 3.87
N GLY A 64 -2.15 16.15 3.46
CA GLY A 64 -1.63 16.02 2.09
C GLY A 64 -1.27 14.59 1.69
N LYS A 65 -0.77 13.76 2.61
CA LYS A 65 -0.52 12.33 2.35
C LYS A 65 -1.81 11.58 2.04
N GLY A 66 -2.89 11.92 2.76
CA GLY A 66 -4.22 11.31 2.71
C GLY A 66 -5.10 11.82 1.57
N ASP A 67 -4.83 12.99 1.01
CA ASP A 67 -5.55 13.50 -0.15
C ASP A 67 -5.11 12.77 -1.44
N LEU A 68 -6.04 11.98 -1.98
CA LEU A 68 -5.86 11.23 -3.23
C LEU A 68 -6.86 11.66 -4.30
N ASP A 69 -7.67 12.71 -4.08
CA ASP A 69 -8.82 13.01 -4.92
C ASP A 69 -8.40 13.42 -6.33
N GLY A 70 -7.33 14.21 -6.44
CA GLY A 70 -6.77 14.67 -7.71
C GLY A 70 -5.97 13.61 -8.49
N LEU A 71 -5.75 12.42 -7.94
CA LEU A 71 -4.96 11.36 -8.58
C LEU A 71 -5.88 10.38 -9.33
N SER A 72 -5.43 9.80 -10.44
CA SER A 72 -6.03 8.61 -11.04
C SER A 72 -5.71 7.35 -10.21
N LEU A 73 -6.43 6.25 -10.44
CA LEU A 73 -6.10 4.96 -9.80
C LEU A 73 -4.65 4.54 -10.10
N GLU A 74 -4.19 4.75 -11.32
CA GLU A 74 -2.81 4.48 -11.73
C GLU A 74 -1.78 5.25 -10.88
N GLU A 75 -2.00 6.55 -10.70
CA GLU A 75 -1.13 7.40 -9.89
C GLU A 75 -1.17 7.02 -8.42
N VAL A 76 -2.33 6.62 -7.89
CA VAL A 76 -2.46 6.07 -6.54
C VAL A 76 -1.62 4.80 -6.40
N LEU A 77 -1.76 3.84 -7.32
CA LEU A 77 -1.01 2.58 -7.31
C LEU A 77 0.49 2.79 -7.52
N ARG A 78 0.91 3.91 -8.13
CA ARG A 78 2.32 4.26 -8.38
C ARG A 78 3.01 4.91 -7.19
N LYS A 79 2.29 5.70 -6.39
CA LYS A 79 2.87 6.64 -5.41
C LYS A 79 3.81 5.96 -4.41
N ASP A 80 3.42 4.80 -3.91
CA ASP A 80 4.22 3.97 -3.00
C ASP A 80 4.16 2.50 -3.47
N PHE A 81 4.80 2.25 -4.62
CA PHE A 81 4.88 0.94 -5.24
C PHE A 81 6.25 0.32 -5.04
N LYS A 82 6.28 -0.93 -4.59
CA LYS A 82 7.50 -1.75 -4.52
C LYS A 82 7.38 -2.94 -5.46
N GLN A 83 8.47 -3.20 -6.17
CA GLN A 83 8.59 -4.35 -7.08
C GLN A 83 9.89 -5.08 -6.78
N TRP A 84 9.81 -6.40 -6.69
CA TRP A 84 10.98 -7.26 -6.49
C TRP A 84 10.80 -8.59 -7.22
N SER A 85 11.87 -9.39 -7.27
CA SER A 85 11.84 -10.74 -7.84
C SER A 85 12.14 -11.76 -6.76
N GLU A 86 11.31 -12.78 -6.66
CA GLU A 86 11.43 -13.84 -5.66
C GLU A 86 10.86 -15.14 -6.24
N GLY A 87 11.51 -16.28 -5.95
CA GLY A 87 11.07 -17.57 -6.48
C GLY A 87 11.00 -17.66 -8.01
N GLY A 88 11.76 -16.83 -8.73
CA GLY A 88 11.74 -16.77 -10.20
C GLY A 88 10.54 -16.05 -10.82
N MET A 89 9.82 -15.27 -10.00
CA MET A 89 8.61 -14.52 -10.32
C MET A 89 8.77 -13.06 -9.87
N VAL A 90 8.14 -12.13 -10.59
CA VAL A 90 8.08 -10.73 -10.14
C VAL A 90 6.90 -10.57 -9.18
N LEU A 91 7.09 -9.79 -8.12
CA LEU A 91 6.08 -9.43 -7.13
C LEU A 91 5.91 -7.91 -7.12
N GLY A 92 4.68 -7.44 -6.90
CA GLY A 92 4.37 -6.02 -6.78
C GLY A 92 3.46 -5.76 -5.58
N LEU A 93 3.71 -4.67 -4.86
CA LEU A 93 2.85 -4.21 -3.76
C LEU A 93 2.72 -2.69 -3.80
N ALA A 94 1.48 -2.20 -3.94
CA ALA A 94 1.15 -0.79 -3.78
C ALA A 94 0.60 -0.56 -2.37
N ALA A 95 1.19 0.38 -1.63
CA ALA A 95 0.67 0.83 -0.34
C ALA A 95 -0.22 2.07 -0.51
N VAL A 96 -1.42 2.05 0.07
CA VAL A 96 -2.43 3.10 -0.10
C VAL A 96 -3.00 3.52 1.26
N VAL A 97 -3.17 4.82 1.47
CA VAL A 97 -3.63 5.39 2.75
C VAL A 97 -5.15 5.57 2.85
N LYS A 98 -5.88 4.83 2.03
CA LYS A 98 -7.35 4.85 1.94
C LYS A 98 -7.86 3.42 1.79
N PRO A 99 -9.06 3.10 2.32
CA PRO A 99 -9.64 1.76 2.22
C PRO A 99 -9.88 1.33 0.77
N LEU A 100 -9.98 0.03 0.53
CA LEU A 100 -10.29 -0.55 -0.78
C LEU A 100 -11.62 0.00 -1.33
N GLY A 101 -12.64 0.16 -0.48
CA GLY A 101 -13.91 0.77 -0.86
C GLY A 101 -13.77 2.17 -1.46
N TYR A 102 -12.88 3.01 -0.92
CA TYR A 102 -12.59 4.33 -1.51
C TYR A 102 -12.00 4.20 -2.93
N LEU A 103 -11.11 3.23 -3.15
CA LEU A 103 -10.50 3.01 -4.47
C LEU A 103 -11.51 2.50 -5.49
N VAL A 104 -12.45 1.67 -5.06
CA VAL A 104 -13.58 1.18 -5.87
C VAL A 104 -14.50 2.33 -6.27
N GLU A 105 -14.94 3.14 -5.31
CA GLU A 105 -15.78 4.30 -5.56
C GLU A 105 -15.11 5.31 -6.50
N LYS A 106 -13.81 5.55 -6.30
CA LYS A 106 -13.00 6.49 -7.10
C LYS A 106 -13.01 6.18 -8.60
N VAL A 107 -13.11 4.91 -8.98
CA VAL A 107 -13.14 4.48 -10.39
C VAL A 107 -14.52 4.07 -10.87
N GLY A 108 -15.53 4.14 -10.01
CA GLY A 108 -16.94 3.95 -10.37
C GLY A 108 -17.47 2.53 -10.18
N GLY A 109 -16.71 1.61 -9.60
CA GLY A 109 -17.18 0.23 -9.38
C GLY A 109 -16.08 -0.82 -9.29
N ASP A 110 -16.50 -2.04 -8.95
CA ASP A 110 -15.63 -3.19 -8.79
C ASP A 110 -14.96 -3.59 -10.10
N GLU A 111 -15.69 -3.54 -11.22
CA GLU A 111 -15.17 -3.93 -12.53
C GLU A 111 -14.05 -2.99 -12.99
N GLU A 112 -14.23 -1.69 -12.80
CA GLU A 112 -13.26 -0.65 -13.12
C GLU A 112 -12.04 -0.72 -12.21
N PHE A 113 -12.23 -0.96 -10.91
CA PHE A 113 -11.12 -1.17 -9.97
C PHE A 113 -10.30 -2.39 -10.36
N LEU A 114 -10.97 -3.52 -10.57
CA LEU A 114 -10.29 -4.76 -10.90
C LEU A 114 -9.60 -4.65 -12.26
N GLY A 115 -10.29 -4.13 -13.28
CA GLY A 115 -9.72 -3.88 -14.60
C GLY A 115 -8.51 -2.92 -14.54
N GLY A 116 -8.60 -1.87 -13.73
CA GLY A 116 -7.52 -0.91 -13.51
C GLY A 116 -6.28 -1.52 -12.86
N VAL A 117 -6.45 -2.30 -11.78
CA VAL A 117 -5.33 -2.99 -11.12
C VAL A 117 -4.68 -4.02 -12.05
N LYS A 118 -5.47 -4.80 -12.79
CA LYS A 118 -4.96 -5.75 -13.79
C LYS A 118 -4.15 -5.04 -14.87
N LYS A 119 -4.75 -4.02 -15.50
CA LYS A 119 -4.10 -3.25 -16.56
C LYS A 119 -2.78 -2.65 -16.08
N TRP A 120 -2.78 -2.04 -14.89
CA TRP A 120 -1.59 -1.48 -14.28
C TRP A 120 -0.48 -2.51 -14.08
N ALA A 121 -0.86 -3.71 -13.61
CA ALA A 121 0.09 -4.79 -13.43
C ALA A 121 0.65 -5.26 -14.77
N GLU A 122 -0.17 -5.41 -15.80
CA GLU A 122 0.27 -5.82 -17.14
C GLU A 122 1.23 -4.81 -17.80
N GLU A 123 0.94 -3.50 -17.70
CA GLU A 123 1.70 -2.42 -18.36
C GLU A 123 3.13 -2.24 -17.82
N ARG A 124 3.37 -2.64 -16.57
CA ARG A 124 4.64 -2.40 -15.88
C ARG A 124 5.78 -3.35 -16.31
N ASP A 125 5.61 -4.09 -17.40
CA ASP A 125 6.40 -5.28 -17.78
C ASP A 125 6.65 -6.18 -16.56
N LEU A 126 5.71 -6.12 -15.62
CA LEU A 126 5.52 -7.20 -14.71
C LEU A 126 5.23 -8.39 -15.59
N GLY A 127 4.30 -8.25 -16.55
CA GLY A 127 3.97 -9.07 -17.72
C GLY A 127 5.08 -9.45 -18.71
N GLY A 128 6.36 -9.55 -18.30
CA GLY A 128 7.53 -9.87 -19.13
C GLY A 128 7.19 -10.68 -20.36
N GLY A 129 7.72 -10.33 -21.53
CA GLY A 129 7.56 -11.08 -22.79
C GLY A 129 8.04 -12.54 -22.72
N LYS A 130 7.39 -13.36 -21.88
CA LYS A 130 7.90 -14.34 -20.90
C LYS A 130 8.20 -13.75 -19.49
N LYS A 131 7.20 -13.82 -18.59
CA LYS A 131 7.18 -13.62 -17.12
C LYS A 131 6.58 -12.30 -16.59
N GLY A 132 5.26 -12.38 -16.36
CA GLY A 132 4.38 -11.61 -15.45
C GLY A 132 4.87 -11.33 -14.02
N VAL A 133 4.39 -10.24 -13.38
CA VAL A 133 4.23 -10.24 -11.92
C VAL A 133 3.30 -11.38 -11.73
N GLY A 134 3.74 -12.40 -11.03
CA GLY A 134 2.81 -13.47 -10.76
C GLY A 134 1.77 -13.01 -9.75
N LEU A 135 2.11 -12.09 -8.84
CA LEU A 135 1.23 -11.64 -7.76
C LEU A 135 1.34 -10.13 -7.49
N MET A 136 0.26 -9.40 -7.76
CA MET A 136 0.13 -7.97 -7.47
C MET A 136 -0.68 -7.78 -6.19
N GLY A 137 -0.19 -6.95 -5.27
CA GLY A 137 -0.87 -6.59 -4.04
C GLY A 137 -1.26 -5.12 -3.97
N VAL A 138 -2.42 -4.83 -3.39
CA VAL A 138 -2.81 -3.49 -2.93
C VAL A 138 -3.06 -3.60 -1.43
N MET A 139 -2.18 -2.98 -0.65
CA MET A 139 -2.27 -2.95 0.81
C MET A 139 -2.76 -1.57 1.25
N THR A 140 -3.87 -1.53 1.97
CA THR A 140 -4.41 -0.30 2.51
C THR A 140 -4.03 -0.15 3.98
N THR A 141 -3.84 1.07 4.44
CA THR A 141 -3.67 1.39 5.86
C THR A 141 -4.38 2.71 6.14
N PHE A 142 -5.38 2.66 7.01
CA PHE A 142 -6.24 3.81 7.31
C PHE A 142 -6.77 3.71 8.74
N SER A 143 -7.38 4.79 9.22
CA SER A 143 -8.22 4.76 10.40
C SER A 143 -9.68 4.86 9.96
N ASP A 144 -10.56 4.08 10.58
CA ASP A 144 -12.00 4.22 10.35
C ASP A 144 -12.58 5.48 11.02
N GLU A 145 -13.89 5.68 10.91
CA GLU A 145 -14.60 6.84 11.48
C GLU A 145 -14.46 6.95 13.01
N GLU A 146 -14.18 5.83 13.69
CA GLU A 146 -13.94 5.76 15.13
C GLU A 146 -12.46 6.00 15.49
N GLY A 147 -11.61 6.22 14.49
CA GLY A 147 -10.16 6.41 14.65
C GLY A 147 -9.40 5.09 14.83
N VAL A 148 -10.06 3.94 14.68
CA VAL A 148 -9.43 2.63 14.85
C VAL A 148 -8.58 2.34 13.62
N PHE A 149 -7.31 2.03 13.87
CA PHE A 149 -6.37 1.61 12.82
C PHE A 149 -6.84 0.32 12.14
N LYS A 150 -6.77 0.28 10.81
CA LYS A 150 -7.17 -0.86 9.96
C LYS A 150 -6.16 -1.08 8.85
N ARG A 151 -6.07 -2.33 8.38
CA ARG A 151 -5.39 -2.70 7.15
C ARG A 151 -6.25 -3.61 6.28
N GLU A 152 -6.08 -3.52 4.98
CA GLU A 152 -6.67 -4.48 4.03
C GLU A 152 -5.59 -4.88 3.04
N LEU A 153 -5.75 -6.06 2.46
CA LEU A 153 -4.80 -6.61 1.50
C LEU A 153 -5.55 -7.32 0.37
N PHE A 154 -5.56 -6.66 -0.79
CA PHE A 154 -6.00 -7.28 -2.02
C PHE A 154 -4.83 -7.94 -2.74
N LEU A 155 -4.96 -9.20 -3.14
CA LEU A 155 -3.96 -9.93 -3.94
C LEU A 155 -4.56 -10.40 -5.27
N TRP A 156 -3.82 -10.16 -6.36
CA TRP A 156 -4.17 -10.59 -7.71
C TRP A 156 -3.09 -11.51 -8.28
N ALA A 157 -3.43 -12.78 -8.45
CA ALA A 157 -2.56 -13.72 -9.16
C ALA A 157 -2.73 -13.61 -10.69
N LEU A 158 -1.68 -13.17 -11.35
CA LEU A 158 -1.61 -12.99 -12.81
C LEU A 158 -0.86 -14.15 -13.50
N SER A 159 -0.37 -15.12 -12.73
CA SER A 159 0.20 -16.39 -13.24
C SER A 159 -0.07 -17.55 -12.29
N GLU A 160 0.10 -18.79 -12.77
CA GLU A 160 0.00 -20.00 -11.94
C GLU A 160 0.97 -19.98 -10.75
N GLY A 161 2.18 -19.42 -10.93
CA GLY A 161 3.13 -19.27 -9.83
C GLY A 161 2.62 -18.29 -8.77
N GLY A 162 1.94 -17.23 -9.22
CA GLY A 162 1.31 -16.24 -8.36
C GLY A 162 0.16 -16.80 -7.55
N GLU A 163 -0.66 -17.65 -8.17
CA GLU A 163 -1.77 -18.32 -7.48
C GLU A 163 -1.24 -19.21 -6.35
N LYS A 164 -0.24 -20.05 -6.65
CA LYS A 164 0.39 -20.90 -5.64
C LYS A 164 1.01 -20.08 -4.51
N ALA A 165 1.64 -18.94 -4.85
CA ALA A 165 2.22 -18.04 -3.86
C ALA A 165 1.14 -17.37 -2.99
N GLY A 166 0.02 -16.92 -3.57
CA GLY A 166 -1.10 -16.33 -2.85
C GLY A 166 -1.74 -17.31 -1.87
N ARG A 167 -2.04 -18.54 -2.32
CA ARG A 167 -2.58 -19.60 -1.45
C ARG A 167 -1.62 -19.94 -0.31
N ARG A 168 -0.33 -20.11 -0.63
CA ARG A 168 0.69 -20.38 0.38
C ARG A 168 0.84 -19.24 1.39
N PHE A 169 0.77 -17.99 0.94
CA PHE A 169 0.79 -16.83 1.81
C PHE A 169 -0.37 -16.84 2.80
N GLU A 170 -1.59 -17.14 2.35
CA GLU A 170 -2.75 -17.28 3.22
C GLU A 170 -2.56 -18.42 4.22
N GLU A 171 -2.13 -19.60 3.77
CA GLU A 171 -1.90 -20.76 4.63
C GLU A 171 -0.84 -20.50 5.71
N GLU A 172 0.26 -19.85 5.36
CA GLU A 172 1.41 -19.67 6.28
C GLU A 172 1.30 -18.41 7.14
N ALA A 173 0.68 -17.33 6.63
CA ALA A 173 0.64 -16.03 7.29
C ALA A 173 -0.76 -15.62 7.76
N GLY A 174 -1.82 -16.33 7.34
CA GLY A 174 -3.22 -15.96 7.59
C GLY A 174 -3.54 -15.75 9.05
N GLU A 175 -3.23 -16.74 9.91
CA GLU A 175 -3.47 -16.66 11.36
C GLU A 175 -2.65 -15.53 11.99
N LYS A 176 -1.35 -15.46 11.65
CA LYS A 176 -0.42 -14.47 12.23
C LYS A 176 -0.80 -13.03 11.87
N LEU A 177 -1.29 -12.81 10.66
CA LEU A 177 -1.69 -11.50 10.14
C LEU A 177 -3.18 -11.20 10.39
N GLY A 178 -3.93 -12.13 11.00
CA GLY A 178 -5.35 -11.96 11.26
C GLY A 178 -6.19 -11.79 9.99
N LEU A 179 -5.81 -12.45 8.90
CA LEU A 179 -6.48 -12.35 7.61
C LEU A 179 -7.91 -12.90 7.72
N LYS A 180 -8.89 -12.14 7.22
CA LYS A 180 -10.29 -12.54 7.04
C LYS A 180 -10.76 -12.21 5.64
N ALA A 181 -11.74 -12.94 5.12
CA ALA A 181 -12.29 -12.65 3.79
C ALA A 181 -12.86 -11.22 3.71
N TYR A 182 -12.48 -10.47 2.69
CA TYR A 182 -13.00 -9.12 2.45
C TYR A 182 -14.44 -9.18 1.92
N GLU A 183 -15.38 -8.50 2.59
CA GLU A 183 -16.81 -8.45 2.22
C GLU A 183 -17.41 -9.83 1.89
N GLY A 184 -17.06 -10.86 2.67
CA GLY A 184 -17.56 -12.23 2.45
C GLY A 184 -16.94 -12.95 1.26
N GLY A 185 -15.73 -12.54 0.85
CA GLY A 185 -15.01 -13.13 -0.28
C GLY A 185 -15.45 -12.57 -1.64
N LYS A 186 -15.91 -11.31 -1.66
CA LYS A 186 -16.46 -10.63 -2.85
C LYS A 186 -15.61 -10.78 -4.12
N TRP A 187 -14.30 -10.83 -3.96
CA TRP A 187 -13.34 -10.93 -5.06
C TRP A 187 -12.47 -12.20 -5.00
N ASP A 188 -12.87 -13.19 -4.20
CA ASP A 188 -12.18 -14.47 -4.19
C ASP A 188 -12.54 -15.24 -5.47
N GLY A 189 -11.52 -15.72 -6.19
CA GLY A 189 -11.71 -16.53 -7.39
C GLY A 189 -12.25 -17.90 -7.02
N ASP A 190 -13.13 -18.45 -7.86
CA ASP A 190 -13.76 -19.75 -7.63
C ASP A 190 -12.74 -20.80 -7.17
N ASP A 191 -12.92 -21.30 -5.94
CA ASP A 191 -12.19 -22.44 -5.43
C ASP A 191 -12.68 -23.70 -6.14
N PRO A 192 -11.84 -24.42 -6.93
CA PRO A 192 -12.24 -25.69 -7.53
C PRO A 192 -12.55 -26.79 -6.48
N THR A 193 -12.37 -26.54 -5.19
CA THR A 193 -12.77 -27.46 -4.11
C THR A 193 -14.18 -27.21 -3.57
N LEU A 194 -14.88 -26.16 -4.01
CA LEU A 194 -16.31 -25.99 -3.77
C LEU A 194 -17.10 -26.52 -4.98
N ASP A 195 -17.58 -27.75 -4.84
CA ASP A 195 -18.50 -28.42 -5.75
C ASP A 195 -19.67 -27.50 -6.13
N THR A 196 -19.64 -26.97 -7.34
CA THR A 196 -20.81 -26.48 -8.04
C THR A 196 -20.98 -27.34 -9.28
N SER A 197 -21.70 -28.43 -9.10
CA SER A 197 -22.10 -29.38 -10.12
C SER A 197 -22.68 -28.69 -11.37
N GLU A 198 -21.85 -28.44 -12.39
CA GLU A 198 -22.20 -28.40 -13.83
C GLU A 198 -20.94 -28.20 -14.70
N PRO A 199 -20.86 -28.83 -15.89
CA PRO A 199 -19.63 -28.79 -16.69
C PRO A 199 -19.57 -27.51 -17.52
N ARG A 200 -18.43 -26.80 -17.50
CA ARG A 200 -18.21 -25.68 -18.43
C ARG A 200 -16.87 -25.71 -19.14
N LEU A 201 -16.99 -25.23 -20.37
CA LEU A 201 -16.12 -25.40 -21.54
C LEU A 201 -14.76 -24.70 -21.39
N SER A 202 -13.77 -25.29 -22.05
CA SER A 202 -12.40 -24.78 -22.17
C SER A 202 -12.32 -23.44 -22.91
N GLY A 203 -11.77 -22.41 -22.24
CA GLY A 203 -11.41 -21.07 -22.75
C GLY A 203 -10.31 -20.44 -21.87
N PRO A 204 -9.55 -19.43 -22.35
CA PRO A 204 -8.13 -19.25 -22.03
C PRO A 204 -7.83 -18.62 -20.65
N GLU A 205 -6.67 -19.02 -20.12
CA GLU A 205 -5.95 -18.58 -18.89
C GLU A 205 -6.81 -18.09 -17.70
N LYS A 206 -6.96 -18.97 -16.71
CA LYS A 206 -7.62 -18.66 -15.43
C LYS A 206 -6.71 -17.81 -14.55
N HIS A 207 -7.07 -16.56 -14.32
CA HIS A 207 -6.46 -15.73 -13.28
C HIS A 207 -7.25 -15.89 -11.97
N HIS A 208 -6.56 -16.16 -10.87
CA HIS A 208 -7.17 -16.27 -9.54
C HIS A 208 -7.01 -14.95 -8.78
N LYS A 209 -8.06 -14.54 -8.09
CA LYS A 209 -8.09 -13.34 -7.24
C LYS A 209 -8.29 -13.80 -5.81
N THR A 210 -7.66 -13.16 -4.83
CA THR A 210 -7.97 -13.44 -3.44
C THR A 210 -7.79 -12.18 -2.60
N THR A 211 -8.77 -11.87 -1.76
CA THR A 211 -8.80 -10.62 -1.00
C THR A 211 -8.94 -10.87 0.48
N TYR A 212 -7.98 -10.34 1.23
CA TYR A 212 -7.90 -10.47 2.66
C TYR A 212 -8.09 -9.11 3.34
N LEU A 213 -8.65 -9.16 4.53
CA LEU A 213 -8.80 -8.04 5.45
C LEU A 213 -7.97 -8.37 6.69
N ALA A 214 -7.06 -7.48 7.09
CA ALA A 214 -6.14 -7.70 8.21
C ALA A 214 -6.45 -6.67 9.30
N PHE A 215 -6.93 -7.11 10.46
CA PHE A 215 -7.28 -6.21 11.56
C PHE A 215 -6.05 -5.75 12.33
#